data_AF-J2PND0-F1
#
_entry.id   AF-J2PND0-F1
#
_cell.length_a   1.000
_cell.length_b   1.000
_cell.length_c   1.000
_cell.angle_alpha   90.00
_cell.angle_beta   90.00
_cell.angle_gamma   90.00
#
_symmetry.space_group_name_H-M   'P 1'
#
loop_
_entity.id
_entity.type
_entity.pdbx_description
1 polymer ?
#
loop_
_entity_poly.entity_id
_entity_poly.type
_entity_poly.pdbx_seq_one_letter_code
_entity_poly.pdbx_strand_id
1 'polypeptide(L)'
;MCGHGMVATRKNKNGEIKYTLYYQCGQFANKGSAVCRANSVRADYAEEEILARIEKIVSQPQITEDVVRELGQRQDMDKEPLQQEIKHLDKEIADVKRKMGKYMALYENDMLEVEMLKERLEELKEQEQRLQVRKAESRASCMLVMPLRYHLRY
;
A
#
# COMPACT_ATOMS: atom_id res chain seq x y z
N MET A 1 41.28 -0.54 3.49
CA MET A 1 39.91 -0.83 3.99
C MET A 1 39.41 -2.08 3.27
N CYS A 2 38.67 -3.01 3.90
CA CYS A 2 38.38 -4.34 3.33
C CYS A 2 37.03 -4.50 2.61
N GLY A 3 36.26 -3.41 2.44
CA GLY A 3 34.97 -3.41 1.73
C GLY A 3 33.80 -4.14 2.40
N HIS A 4 34.00 -4.80 3.54
CA HIS A 4 32.94 -5.48 4.28
C HIS A 4 32.09 -4.52 5.12
N GLY A 5 30.85 -4.93 5.40
CA GLY A 5 29.93 -4.22 6.28
C GLY A 5 30.46 -4.03 7.70
N MET A 6 29.92 -3.04 8.38
CA MET A 6 30.24 -2.71 9.77
C MET A 6 29.21 -3.32 10.73
N VAL A 7 29.63 -3.62 11.94
CA VAL A 7 28.80 -4.16 13.02
C VAL A 7 28.88 -3.24 14.25
N ALA A 8 27.78 -3.14 14.98
CA ALA A 8 27.73 -2.37 16.22
C ALA A 8 28.43 -3.14 17.36
N THR A 9 29.34 -2.50 18.08
CA THR A 9 29.99 -3.05 19.26
C THR A 9 29.99 -2.06 20.42
N ARG A 10 30.02 -2.61 21.64
CA ARG A 10 30.08 -1.84 22.87
C ARG A 10 31.50 -1.88 23.40
N LYS A 11 32.04 -0.74 23.84
CA LYS A 11 33.31 -0.68 24.57
C LYS A 11 33.08 -0.14 25.97
N ASN A 12 33.62 -0.84 26.96
CA ASN A 12 33.68 -0.37 28.34
C ASN A 12 34.90 0.52 28.52
N LYS A 13 34.77 1.63 29.26
CA LYS A 13 35.92 2.43 29.70
C LYS A 13 36.14 2.15 31.17
N ASN A 14 37.22 1.41 31.49
CA ASN A 14 37.78 1.11 32.81
C ASN A 14 36.92 1.54 34.03
N GLY A 15 36.10 0.63 34.53
CA GLY A 15 35.45 0.73 35.84
C GLY A 15 34.19 1.58 35.94
N GLU A 16 33.96 2.53 35.03
CA GLU A 16 32.69 3.26 34.93
C GLU A 16 31.83 2.65 33.83
N ILE A 17 30.58 2.29 34.16
CA ILE A 17 29.63 1.68 33.23
C ILE A 17 29.13 2.75 32.26
N LYS A 18 29.96 3.12 31.27
CA LYS A 18 29.56 3.96 30.14
C LYS A 18 29.62 3.15 28.86
N TYR A 19 28.46 2.61 28.46
CA TYR A 19 28.30 1.87 27.22
C TYR A 19 28.40 2.83 26.03
N THR A 20 29.57 2.93 25.39
CA THR A 20 29.70 3.68 24.13
C THR A 20 29.57 2.72 22.96
N LEU A 21 28.61 2.97 22.05
CA LEU A 21 28.44 2.19 20.83
C LEU A 21 29.39 2.69 19.74
N TYR A 22 29.98 1.74 19.02
CA TYR A 22 30.83 1.97 17.87
C TYR A 22 30.37 1.11 16.71
N TYR A 23 30.45 1.64 15.50
CA TYR A 23 30.45 0.82 14.29
C TYR A 23 31.89 0.42 14.00
N GLN A 24 32.15 -0.87 13.78
CA GLN A 24 33.47 -1.37 13.39
C GLN A 24 33.36 -2.40 12.27
N CYS A 25 34.45 -2.63 11.54
CA CYS A 25 34.48 -3.63 10.46
C CYS A 25 34.07 -5.03 10.97
N GLY A 26 33.10 -5.68 10.30
CA GLY A 26 32.62 -7.00 10.69
C GLY A 26 33.68 -8.11 10.60
N GLN A 27 34.59 -8.03 9.62
CA GLN A 27 35.73 -8.98 9.53
C GLN A 27 36.70 -8.81 10.71
N PHE A 28 36.96 -7.57 11.15
CA PHE A 28 37.77 -7.33 12.35
C PHE A 28 37.05 -7.84 13.61
N ALA A 29 35.75 -7.60 13.74
CA ALA A 29 34.97 -8.04 14.89
C ALA A 29 35.00 -9.57 15.07
N ASN A 30 34.95 -10.31 13.96
CA ASN A 30 34.86 -11.77 13.99
C ASN A 30 36.23 -12.49 13.93
N LYS A 31 37.20 -11.93 13.19
CA LYS A 31 38.49 -12.60 12.89
C LYS A 31 39.72 -11.81 13.37
N GLY A 32 39.51 -10.66 13.99
CA GLY A 32 40.57 -9.84 14.58
C GLY A 32 41.43 -9.08 13.56
N SER A 33 42.54 -8.54 14.07
CA SER A 33 43.46 -7.66 13.34
C SER A 33 44.23 -8.35 12.20
N ALA A 34 44.26 -9.68 12.18
CA ALA A 34 44.89 -10.46 11.13
C ALA A 34 44.22 -10.27 9.76
N VAL A 35 42.92 -9.97 9.73
CA VAL A 35 42.13 -9.86 8.50
C VAL A 35 41.84 -8.41 8.11
N CYS A 36 41.57 -7.54 9.08
CA CYS A 36 41.30 -6.13 8.82
C CYS A 36 41.61 -5.28 10.05
N ARG A 37 41.67 -3.95 9.89
CA ARG A 37 41.71 -3.01 11.02
C ARG A 37 40.30 -2.74 11.55
N ALA A 38 40.19 -2.37 12.82
CA ALA A 38 38.92 -2.07 13.47
C ALA A 38 38.12 -0.97 12.76
N ASN A 39 38.82 0.11 12.36
CA ASN A 39 38.23 1.32 11.75
C ASN A 39 36.95 1.75 12.49
N SER A 40 37.01 1.74 13.83
CA SER A 40 35.84 2.01 14.66
C SER A 40 35.45 3.48 14.57
N VAL A 41 34.17 3.75 14.29
CA VAL A 41 33.57 5.08 14.33
C VAL A 41 32.57 5.10 15.47
N ARG A 42 32.49 6.19 16.23
CA ARG A 42 31.46 6.31 17.26
C ARG A 42 30.08 6.34 16.60
N ALA A 43 29.14 5.57 17.15
CA ALA A 43 27.82 5.42 16.55
C ALA A 43 27.05 6.75 16.52
N ASP A 44 27.07 7.50 17.63
CA ASP A 44 26.42 8.80 17.76
C ASP A 44 26.87 9.80 16.67
N TYR A 45 28.18 9.96 16.50
CA TYR A 45 28.75 10.83 15.47
C TYR A 45 28.34 10.40 14.05
N ALA A 46 28.42 9.09 13.77
CA ALA A 46 28.07 8.58 12.44
C ALA A 46 26.57 8.76 12.15
N GLU A 47 25.72 8.47 13.12
CA GLU A 47 24.26 8.60 12.99
C GLU A 47 23.85 10.05 12.81
N GLU A 48 24.39 10.98 13.60
CA GLU A 48 24.12 12.41 13.48
C GLU A 48 24.49 12.94 12.09
N GLU A 49 25.69 12.62 11.61
CA GLU A 49 26.15 13.00 10.27
C GLU A 49 25.29 12.41 9.15
N ILE A 50 24.89 11.14 9.27
CA ILE A 50 24.04 10.47 8.28
C ILE A 50 22.64 11.09 8.27
N LEU A 51 22.05 11.32 9.45
CA LEU A 51 20.72 11.92 9.58
C LEU A 51 20.69 13.35 9.02
N ALA A 52 21.70 14.17 9.31
CA ALA A 52 21.81 15.52 8.75
C ALA A 52 21.90 15.52 7.21
N ARG A 53 22.60 14.54 6.63
CA ARG A 53 22.66 14.37 5.17
C ARG A 53 21.32 13.91 4.59
N ILE A 54 20.64 12.97 5.25
CA ILE A 54 19.30 12.52 4.84
C ILE A 54 18.34 13.69 4.87
N GLU A 55 18.33 14.49 5.93
CA GLU A 55 17.49 15.69 6.05
C GLU A 55 17.74 16.68 4.91
N LYS A 56 19.01 16.94 4.57
CA LYS A 56 19.37 17.78 3.42
C LYS A 56 18.91 17.22 2.08
N ILE A 57 18.83 15.90 1.93
CA ILE A 57 18.34 15.26 0.70
C ILE A 57 16.82 15.36 0.64
N VAL A 58 16.13 15.01 1.73
CA VAL A 58 14.65 14.98 1.80
C VAL A 58 14.05 16.39 1.79
N SER A 59 14.77 17.41 2.23
CA SER A 59 14.33 18.81 2.14
C SER A 59 14.43 19.41 0.73
N GLN A 60 15.01 18.70 -0.25
CA GLN A 60 15.05 19.16 -1.63
C GLN A 60 13.66 18.97 -2.27
N PRO A 61 13.03 20.04 -2.79
CA PRO A 61 11.68 19.96 -3.37
C PRO A 61 11.57 18.89 -4.47
N GLN A 62 12.61 18.75 -5.30
CA GLN A 62 12.65 17.75 -6.38
C GLN A 62 12.49 16.33 -5.83
N ILE A 63 13.17 15.98 -4.73
CA ILE A 63 13.09 14.65 -4.13
C ILE A 63 11.69 14.41 -3.57
N THR A 64 11.11 15.39 -2.89
CA THR A 64 9.75 15.26 -2.35
C THR A 64 8.70 15.14 -3.45
N GLU A 65 8.83 15.92 -4.52
CA GLU A 65 7.93 15.89 -5.67
C GLU A 65 8.04 14.56 -6.41
N ASP A 66 9.27 14.05 -6.61
CA ASP A 66 9.50 12.76 -7.25
C ASP A 66 8.91 11.61 -6.44
N VAL A 67 9.09 11.62 -5.11
CA VAL A 67 8.50 10.61 -4.21
C VAL A 67 6.98 10.68 -4.23
N VAL A 68 6.39 11.88 -4.13
CA VAL A 68 4.93 12.07 -4.21
C VAL A 68 4.38 11.60 -5.56
N ARG A 69 5.10 11.88 -6.66
CA ARG A 69 4.73 11.46 -8.00
C ARG A 69 4.77 9.94 -8.13
N GLU A 70 5.84 9.28 -7.69
CA GLU A 70 5.94 7.82 -7.73
C GLU A 70 4.86 7.15 -6.87
N LEU A 71 4.58 7.68 -5.69
CA LEU A 71 3.49 7.18 -4.83
C LEU A 71 2.13 7.36 -5.51
N GLY A 72 1.89 8.52 -6.14
CA GLY A 72 0.69 8.77 -6.92
C GLY A 72 0.52 7.78 -8.07
N GLN A 73 1.56 7.54 -8.85
CA GLN A 73 1.55 6.58 -9.95
C GLN A 73 1.23 5.16 -9.49
N ARG A 74 1.86 4.69 -8.40
CA ARG A 74 1.56 3.36 -7.84
C ARG A 74 0.10 3.27 -7.40
N GLN A 75 -0.42 4.31 -6.75
CA GLN A 75 -1.82 4.34 -6.36
C GLN A 75 -2.77 4.33 -7.54
N ASP A 76 -2.46 5.05 -8.62
CA ASP A 76 -3.31 5.08 -9.81
C ASP A 76 -3.32 3.70 -10.48
N MET A 77 -2.17 3.02 -10.55
CA MET A 77 -2.07 1.64 -11.03
C MET A 77 -2.91 0.67 -10.19
N ASP A 78 -2.97 0.85 -8.87
CA ASP A 78 -3.77 -0.01 -7.98
C ASP A 78 -5.27 0.33 -8.05
N LYS A 79 -5.63 1.61 -8.24
CA LYS A 79 -7.03 2.08 -8.31
C LYS A 79 -7.69 1.77 -9.64
N GLU A 80 -6.95 1.87 -10.74
CA GLU A 80 -7.50 1.69 -12.09
C GLU A 80 -8.27 0.36 -12.27
N PRO A 81 -7.73 -0.82 -11.92
CA PRO A 81 -8.45 -2.08 -12.08
C PRO A 81 -9.73 -2.14 -11.23
N LEU A 82 -9.69 -1.61 -10.00
CA LEU A 82 -10.85 -1.57 -9.11
C LEU A 82 -11.94 -0.64 -9.66
N GLN A 83 -11.57 0.50 -10.24
CA GLN A 83 -12.52 1.39 -10.90
C GLN A 83 -13.12 0.78 -12.17
N GLN A 84 -12.32 0.04 -12.95
CA GLN A 84 -12.81 -0.68 -14.12
C GLN A 84 -13.79 -1.79 -13.70
N GLU A 85 -13.49 -2.54 -12.63
CA GLU A 85 -14.39 -3.55 -12.08
C GLU A 85 -15.72 -2.93 -11.60
N ILE A 86 -15.67 -1.82 -10.85
CA ILE A 86 -16.89 -1.12 -10.41
C ILE A 86 -17.74 -0.69 -11.62
N LYS A 87 -17.11 -0.13 -12.66
CA LYS A 87 -17.81 0.25 -13.90
C LYS A 87 -18.43 -0.96 -14.61
N HIS A 88 -17.77 -2.12 -14.59
CA HIS A 88 -18.30 -3.35 -15.17
C HIS A 88 -19.52 -3.83 -14.38
N LEU A 89 -19.42 -3.92 -13.05
CA LEU A 89 -20.52 -4.31 -12.16
C LEU A 89 -21.72 -3.38 -12.29
N ASP A 90 -21.50 -2.07 -12.48
CA ASP A 90 -22.57 -1.11 -12.73
C ASP A 90 -23.35 -1.40 -14.01
N LYS A 91 -22.67 -1.82 -15.08
CA LYS A 91 -23.33 -2.23 -16.33
C LYS A 91 -24.13 -3.50 -16.12
N GLU A 92 -23.58 -4.50 -15.44
CA GLU A 92 -24.28 -5.75 -15.16
C GLU A 92 -25.56 -5.52 -14.33
N ILE A 93 -25.48 -4.68 -13.29
CA ILE A 93 -26.63 -4.29 -12.47
C ILE A 93 -27.69 -3.58 -13.34
N ALA A 94 -27.28 -2.65 -14.21
CA ALA A 94 -28.19 -1.97 -15.11
C ALA A 94 -28.89 -2.94 -16.08
N ASP A 95 -28.17 -3.96 -16.58
CA ASP A 95 -28.73 -4.98 -17.46
C ASP A 95 -29.70 -5.91 -16.75
N VAL A 96 -29.42 -6.30 -15.49
CA VAL A 96 -30.36 -7.05 -14.65
C VAL A 96 -31.64 -6.25 -14.43
N LYS A 97 -31.54 -4.98 -14.05
CA LYS A 97 -32.70 -4.09 -13.89
C LYS A 97 -33.51 -3.93 -15.19
N ARG A 98 -32.82 -3.83 -16.33
CA ARG A 98 -33.46 -3.78 -17.65
C ARG A 98 -34.23 -5.07 -17.95
N LYS A 99 -33.66 -6.23 -17.62
CA LYS A 99 -34.34 -7.53 -17.77
C LYS A 99 -35.58 -7.60 -16.87
N MET A 100 -35.48 -7.17 -15.61
CA MET A 100 -36.65 -7.11 -14.71
C MET A 100 -37.77 -6.24 -15.29
N GLY A 101 -37.44 -5.06 -15.82
CA GLY A 101 -38.42 -4.19 -16.49
C GLY A 101 -39.06 -4.85 -17.72
N LYS A 102 -38.31 -5.62 -18.51
CA LYS A 102 -38.87 -6.39 -19.64
C LYS A 102 -39.86 -7.47 -19.19
N TYR A 103 -39.55 -8.19 -18.11
CA TYR A 103 -40.47 -9.20 -17.57
C TYR A 103 -41.75 -8.57 -17.02
N MET A 104 -41.66 -7.40 -16.37
CA MET A 104 -42.84 -6.65 -15.94
C MET A 104 -43.70 -6.21 -17.13
N ALA A 105 -43.09 -5.69 -18.19
CA ALA A 105 -43.82 -5.29 -19.40
C ALA A 105 -44.51 -6.49 -20.08
N LEU A 106 -43.88 -7.68 -20.11
CA LEU A 106 -44.51 -8.88 -20.69
C LEU A 106 -45.72 -9.35 -19.88
N TYR A 107 -45.67 -9.21 -18.56
CA TYR A 107 -46.80 -9.49 -17.68
C TYR A 107 -47.97 -8.52 -17.91
N GLU A 108 -47.69 -7.23 -18.05
CA GLU A 108 -48.71 -6.21 -18.35
C GLU A 108 -49.44 -6.43 -19.68
N ASN A 109 -48.82 -7.15 -20.63
CA ASN A 109 -49.42 -7.51 -21.92
C ASN A 109 -50.10 -8.89 -21.90
N ASP A 110 -50.36 -9.48 -20.72
CA ASP A 110 -50.94 -10.82 -20.54
C ASP A 110 -50.17 -11.95 -21.24
N MET A 111 -48.88 -11.73 -21.54
CA MET A 111 -48.03 -12.71 -22.24
C MET A 111 -47.30 -13.67 -21.29
N LEU A 112 -47.52 -13.56 -19.98
CA LEU A 112 -46.75 -14.27 -18.97
C LEU A 112 -47.60 -14.60 -17.74
N GLU A 113 -47.55 -15.85 -17.29
CA GLU A 113 -48.22 -16.28 -16.06
C GLU A 113 -47.54 -15.74 -14.81
N VAL A 114 -48.33 -15.44 -13.78
CA VAL A 114 -47.88 -14.85 -12.50
C VAL A 114 -46.79 -15.70 -11.85
N GLU A 115 -46.92 -17.03 -11.88
CA GLU A 115 -46.02 -17.93 -11.17
C GLU A 115 -44.63 -17.97 -11.83
N MET A 116 -44.58 -18.04 -13.17
CA MET A 116 -43.31 -17.94 -13.92
C MET A 116 -42.64 -16.57 -13.78
N LEU A 117 -43.43 -15.49 -13.66
CA LEU A 117 -42.91 -14.15 -13.43
C LEU A 117 -42.24 -14.04 -12.06
N LYS A 118 -42.87 -14.58 -11.00
CA LYS A 118 -42.32 -14.54 -9.64
C LYS A 118 -40.97 -15.23 -9.57
N GLU A 119 -40.89 -16.47 -10.03
CA GLU A 119 -39.65 -17.25 -10.04
C GLU A 119 -38.53 -16.48 -10.75
N ARG A 120 -38.82 -15.95 -11.94
CA ARG A 120 -37.80 -15.22 -12.71
C ARG A 120 -37.38 -13.89 -12.09
N LEU A 121 -38.30 -13.17 -11.44
CA LEU A 121 -37.98 -11.93 -10.74
C LEU A 121 -37.18 -12.18 -9.47
N GLU A 122 -37.44 -13.28 -8.76
CA GLU A 122 -36.65 -13.68 -7.60
C GLU A 122 -35.20 -13.99 -7.99
N GLU A 123 -34.99 -14.80 -9.04
CA GLU A 123 -33.64 -15.08 -9.55
C GLU A 123 -32.87 -13.81 -9.95
N LEU A 124 -33.55 -12.87 -10.62
CA LEU A 124 -32.94 -11.61 -11.05
C LEU A 124 -32.64 -10.68 -9.85
N LYS A 125 -33.51 -10.66 -8.83
CA LYS A 125 -33.26 -9.90 -7.60
C LYS A 125 -32.08 -10.47 -6.83
N GLU A 126 -31.96 -11.79 -6.73
CA GLU A 126 -30.80 -12.41 -6.11
C GLU A 126 -29.51 -12.11 -6.89
N GLN A 127 -29.57 -12.15 -8.23
CA GLN A 127 -28.44 -11.70 -9.06
C GLN A 127 -28.08 -10.24 -8.77
N GLU A 128 -29.05 -9.34 -8.73
CA GLU A 128 -28.81 -7.92 -8.42
C GLU A 128 -28.13 -7.77 -7.05
N GLN A 129 -28.64 -8.44 -6.02
CA GLN A 129 -28.08 -8.38 -4.67
C GLN A 129 -26.63 -8.89 -4.64
N ARG A 130 -26.32 -10.01 -5.29
CA ARG A 130 -24.94 -10.53 -5.37
C ARG A 130 -24.00 -9.52 -6.05
N LEU A 131 -24.44 -8.89 -7.13
CA LEU A 131 -23.65 -7.87 -7.82
C LEU A 131 -23.46 -6.61 -6.97
N GLN A 132 -24.48 -6.19 -6.22
CA GLN A 132 -24.42 -5.06 -5.29
C GLN A 132 -23.41 -5.29 -4.17
N VAL A 133 -23.41 -6.49 -3.57
CA VAL A 133 -22.44 -6.88 -2.53
C VAL A 133 -21.02 -6.83 -3.08
N ARG A 134 -20.77 -7.48 -4.23
CA ARG A 134 -19.46 -7.46 -4.87
C ARG A 134 -18.99 -6.03 -5.21
N LYS A 135 -19.89 -5.19 -5.70
CA LYS A 135 -19.60 -3.77 -5.96
C LYS A 135 -19.22 -3.02 -4.67
N ALA A 136 -19.91 -3.30 -3.56
CA ALA A 136 -19.59 -2.70 -2.27
C ALA A 136 -18.19 -3.13 -1.78
N GLU A 137 -17.82 -4.40 -1.97
CA GLU A 137 -16.49 -4.94 -1.66
C GLU A 137 -15.39 -4.28 -2.51
N SER A 138 -15.54 -4.24 -3.83
CA SER A 138 -14.57 -3.57 -4.72
C SER A 138 -14.45 -2.07 -4.41
N ARG A 139 -15.56 -1.42 -4.02
CA ARG A 139 -15.56 0.00 -3.60
C ARG A 139 -14.86 0.21 -2.26
N ALA A 140 -15.06 -0.69 -1.29
CA ALA A 140 -14.34 -0.65 -0.02
C ALA A 140 -12.84 -0.84 -0.23
N SER A 141 -12.45 -1.81 -1.06
CA SER A 141 -11.06 -2.04 -1.46
C SER A 141 -10.46 -0.79 -2.11
N CYS A 142 -11.18 -0.16 -3.05
CA CYS A 142 -10.73 1.08 -3.69
C CYS A 142 -10.54 2.25 -2.69
N MET A 143 -11.35 2.34 -1.63
CA MET A 143 -11.19 3.36 -0.60
C MET A 143 -9.95 3.14 0.27
N LEU A 144 -9.57 1.88 0.55
CA LEU A 144 -8.36 1.56 1.32
C LEU A 144 -7.06 1.93 0.57
N VAL A 145 -7.11 1.95 -0.76
CA VAL A 145 -6.00 2.37 -1.62
C VAL A 145 -5.93 3.91 -1.76
N MET A 146 -6.93 4.66 -1.28
CA MET A 146 -6.86 6.11 -1.28
C MET A 146 -5.99 6.62 -0.13
N PRO A 147 -5.05 7.55 -0.39
CA PRO A 147 -4.28 8.14 0.69
C PRO A 147 -5.23 8.93 1.60
N LEU A 148 -5.09 8.75 2.91
CA LEU A 148 -5.50 9.77 3.87
C LEU A 148 -4.92 11.08 3.35
N ARG A 149 -5.77 12.07 3.06
CA ARG A 149 -5.30 13.40 2.66
C ARG A 149 -4.49 13.97 3.81
N TYR A 150 -3.18 13.74 3.81
CA TYR A 150 -2.27 14.46 4.67
C TYR A 150 -2.24 15.89 4.15
N HIS A 151 -3.04 16.75 4.79
CA HIS A 151 -2.89 18.19 4.69
C HIS A 151 -1.54 18.56 5.34
N LEU A 152 -0.45 18.36 4.60
CA LEU A 152 0.80 19.05 4.87
C LEU A 152 0.59 20.51 4.43
N ARG A 153 0.03 21.29 5.36
CA ARG A 153 0.16 22.75 5.32
C ARG A 153 1.63 23.03 5.63
N TYR A 154 2.36 23.47 4.60
CA TYR A 154 3.59 24.24 4.79
C TYR A 154 3.25 25.59 5.43
#